data_AF-A0A2M6ZY94-F1
#
_entry.id   AF-A0A2M6ZY94-F1
#
_cell.length_a   1.000
_cell.length_b   1.000
_cell.length_c   1.000
_cell.angle_alpha   90.00
_cell.angle_beta   90.00
_cell.angle_gamma   90.00
#
_symmetry.space_group_name_H-M   'P 1'
#
loop_
_entity.id
_entity.type
_entity.pdbx_description
1 polymer ?
#
loop_
_entity_poly.entity_id
_entity_poly.type
_entity_poly.pdbx_seq_one_letter_code
_entity_poly.pdbx_strand_id
1 'polypeptide(L)'
;DDRWLVMTLAANRQQEQWPILCRVLGHPELGNDPRFDTDDKRFDNSEQLVSIFDQIFATKPQAEWLHALNKHDLICCPVNRLSELVDDPQIMQNGYIADFDHPALGKIKIPGYPVHFSKSSVGTKSAAPELGEHTEEVLAEIGGYTKDEVVWLRKEGVV
;
A
#
# COMPACT_ATOMS: atom_id res chain seq x y z
N ASP A 1 -7.45 6.27 19.73
CA ASP A 1 -6.52 7.27 19.19
C ASP A 1 -6.75 7.56 17.69
N ASP A 2 -7.93 7.23 17.13
CA ASP A 2 -8.22 7.36 15.69
C ASP A 2 -7.18 6.63 14.80
N ARG A 3 -6.75 5.47 15.30
CA ARG A 3 -5.85 4.53 14.64
C ARG A 3 -6.55 3.19 14.50
N TRP A 4 -6.18 2.48 13.44
CA TRP A 4 -6.76 1.20 13.09
C TRP A 4 -5.66 0.20 12.82
N LEU A 5 -5.85 -1.06 13.20
CA LEU A 5 -4.97 -2.15 12.78
C LEU A 5 -5.77 -3.14 11.94
N VAL A 6 -5.09 -3.83 11.05
CA VAL A 6 -5.65 -4.98 10.34
C VAL A 6 -5.02 -6.22 10.95
N MET A 7 -5.83 -7.26 11.12
CA MET A 7 -5.40 -8.54 11.62
C MET A 7 -6.08 -9.66 10.84
N THR A 8 -5.35 -10.75 10.64
CA THR A 8 -5.84 -11.96 10.00
C THR A 8 -5.41 -13.18 10.80
N LEU A 9 -6.32 -14.15 10.96
CA LEU A 9 -5.94 -15.50 11.35
C LEU A 9 -5.68 -16.30 10.09
N ALA A 10 -4.54 -16.99 10.02
CA ALA A 10 -4.21 -17.78 8.84
C ALA A 10 -5.21 -18.93 8.71
N ALA A 11 -5.78 -19.12 7.52
CA ALA A 11 -6.85 -20.10 7.28
C ALA A 11 -6.49 -21.52 7.76
N ASN A 12 -5.22 -21.92 7.62
CA ASN A 12 -4.71 -23.22 8.04
C ASN A 12 -4.25 -23.29 9.51
N ARG A 13 -4.29 -22.19 10.27
CA ARG A 13 -3.85 -22.11 11.68
C ARG A 13 -4.89 -21.51 12.62
N GLN A 14 -6.10 -21.29 12.14
CA GLN A 14 -7.19 -20.68 12.92
C GLN A 14 -7.44 -21.37 14.27
N GLN A 15 -7.46 -22.71 14.28
CA GLN A 15 -7.67 -23.49 15.52
C GLN A 15 -6.57 -23.27 16.56
N GLU A 16 -5.32 -23.05 16.13
CA GLU A 16 -4.19 -22.78 17.01
C GLU A 16 -4.16 -21.31 17.47
N GLN A 17 -4.43 -20.39 16.54
CA GLN A 17 -4.29 -18.95 16.76
C GLN A 17 -5.48 -18.35 17.53
N TRP A 18 -6.69 -18.91 17.39
CA TRP A 18 -7.88 -18.37 18.07
C TRP A 18 -7.74 -18.34 19.61
N PRO A 19 -7.36 -19.44 20.29
CA PRO A 19 -7.13 -19.40 21.74
C PRO A 19 -5.99 -18.46 22.15
N ILE A 20 -4.96 -18.31 21.31
CA ILE A 20 -3.86 -17.37 21.55
C ILE A 20 -4.38 -15.94 21.50
N LEU A 21 -5.13 -15.57 20.45
CA LEU A 21 -5.73 -14.25 20.30
C LEU A 21 -6.61 -13.92 21.51
N CYS A 22 -7.52 -14.82 21.89
CA CYS A 22 -8.39 -14.63 23.06
C CYS A 22 -7.59 -14.33 24.34
N ARG A 23 -6.48 -15.04 24.57
CA ARG A 23 -5.58 -14.76 25.71
C ARG A 23 -4.87 -13.41 25.60
N VAL A 24 -4.38 -13.04 24.42
CA VAL A 24 -3.68 -11.76 24.18
C VAL A 24 -4.63 -10.57 24.38
N LEU A 25 -5.89 -10.73 23.97
CA LEU A 25 -6.96 -9.76 24.19
C LEU A 25 -7.39 -9.66 25.66
N GLY A 26 -6.96 -10.58 26.53
CA GLY A 26 -7.37 -10.64 27.93
C GLY A 26 -8.75 -11.28 28.16
N HIS A 27 -9.29 -11.92 27.14
CA HIS A 27 -10.62 -12.53 27.12
C HIS A 27 -10.55 -14.03 26.75
N PRO A 28 -9.86 -14.87 27.53
CA PRO A 28 -9.69 -16.30 27.24
C PRO A 28 -11.03 -17.07 27.16
N GLU A 29 -12.09 -16.55 27.78
CA GLU A 29 -13.45 -17.10 27.72
C GLU A 29 -14.02 -17.14 26.31
N LEU A 30 -13.65 -16.19 25.43
CA LEU A 30 -14.06 -16.17 24.03
C LEU A 30 -13.54 -17.40 23.25
N GLY A 31 -12.45 -18.00 23.73
CA GLY A 31 -11.86 -19.20 23.14
C GLY A 31 -12.78 -20.43 23.22
N ASN A 32 -13.62 -20.50 24.25
CA ASN A 32 -14.54 -21.62 24.51
C ASN A 32 -16.01 -21.22 24.37
N ASP A 33 -16.29 -19.98 23.95
CA ASP A 33 -17.66 -19.52 23.76
C ASP A 33 -18.31 -20.33 22.62
N PRO A 34 -19.46 -20.98 22.85
CA PRO A 34 -20.12 -21.79 21.82
C PRO A 34 -20.48 -21.02 20.54
N ARG A 35 -20.44 -19.68 20.56
CA ARG A 35 -20.64 -18.80 19.41
C ARG A 35 -19.37 -18.58 18.58
N PHE A 36 -18.18 -18.83 19.14
CA PHE A 36 -16.89 -18.47 18.54
C PHE A 36 -15.85 -19.61 18.56
N ASP A 37 -16.20 -20.78 19.10
CA ASP A 37 -15.29 -21.93 19.26
C ASP A 37 -14.85 -22.58 17.93
N THR A 38 -15.62 -22.43 16.85
CA THR A 38 -15.24 -22.87 15.49
C THR A 38 -15.15 -21.69 14.52
N ASP A 39 -14.43 -21.90 13.42
CA ASP A 39 -14.29 -20.89 12.36
C ASP A 39 -15.65 -20.53 11.73
N ASP A 40 -16.43 -21.54 11.33
CA ASP A 40 -17.77 -21.33 10.76
C ASP A 40 -18.66 -20.51 11.69
N LYS A 41 -18.63 -20.79 13.00
CA LYS A 41 -19.43 -20.04 13.97
C LYS A 41 -18.93 -18.61 14.14
N ARG A 42 -17.61 -18.37 14.08
CA ARG A 42 -17.07 -16.99 14.08
C ARG A 42 -17.48 -16.23 12.83
N PHE A 43 -17.55 -16.90 11.69
CA PHE A 43 -18.05 -16.31 10.45
C PHE A 43 -19.54 -15.94 10.56
N ASP A 44 -20.37 -16.89 11.01
CA ASP A 44 -21.82 -16.70 11.19
C ASP A 44 -22.14 -15.63 12.24
N ASN A 45 -21.30 -15.47 13.27
CA ASN A 45 -21.47 -14.50 14.35
C ASN A 45 -20.51 -13.30 14.22
N SER A 46 -20.01 -13.02 13.02
CA SER A 46 -18.96 -12.02 12.78
C SER A 46 -19.31 -10.62 13.26
N GLU A 47 -20.54 -10.14 13.03
CA GLU A 47 -20.98 -8.81 13.50
C GLU A 47 -20.92 -8.70 15.05
N GLN A 48 -21.34 -9.75 15.75
CA GLN A 48 -21.28 -9.80 17.20
C GLN A 48 -19.83 -9.86 17.69
N LEU A 49 -18.99 -10.63 17.02
CA LEU A 49 -17.58 -10.75 17.37
C LEU A 49 -16.83 -9.44 17.15
N VAL A 50 -17.08 -8.75 16.03
CA VAL A 50 -16.53 -7.43 15.74
C VAL A 50 -16.95 -6.42 16.82
N SER A 51 -18.21 -6.42 17.23
CA SER A 51 -18.69 -5.51 18.29
C SER A 51 -17.96 -5.74 19.63
N ILE A 52 -17.61 -6.98 19.95
CA ILE A 52 -16.81 -7.32 21.14
C ILE A 52 -15.37 -6.81 20.94
N PHE A 53 -14.77 -7.07 19.78
CA PHE A 53 -13.43 -6.65 19.45
C PHE A 53 -13.28 -5.12 19.46
N ASP A 54 -14.27 -4.36 18.99
CA ASP A 54 -14.27 -2.90 19.04
C ASP A 54 -14.12 -2.37 20.47
N GLN A 55 -14.86 -2.97 21.42
CA GLN A 55 -14.75 -2.61 22.84
C GLN A 55 -13.38 -2.94 23.41
N ILE A 56 -12.82 -4.11 23.06
CA ILE A 56 -11.51 -4.54 23.54
C ILE A 56 -10.41 -3.65 22.96
N PHE A 57 -10.36 -3.46 21.65
CA PHE A 57 -9.31 -2.70 20.99
C PHE A 57 -9.33 -1.22 21.40
N ALA A 58 -10.49 -0.67 21.80
CA ALA A 58 -10.58 0.67 22.36
C ALA A 58 -9.87 0.86 23.72
N THR A 59 -9.50 -0.21 24.42
CA THR A 59 -8.91 -0.12 25.78
C THR A 59 -7.43 0.27 25.81
N LYS A 60 -6.70 0.16 24.69
CA LYS A 60 -5.26 0.50 24.60
C LYS A 60 -4.94 1.18 23.26
N PRO A 61 -3.86 1.98 23.19
CA PRO A 61 -3.35 2.51 21.93
C PRO A 61 -3.00 1.41 20.92
N GLN A 62 -3.12 1.73 19.62
CA GLN A 62 -2.83 0.80 18.53
C GLN A 62 -1.41 0.19 18.64
N ALA A 63 -0.41 1.00 19.02
CA ALA A 63 0.98 0.56 19.14
C ALA A 63 1.15 -0.53 20.22
N GLU A 64 0.40 -0.46 21.32
CA GLU A 64 0.43 -1.48 22.36
C GLU A 64 -0.19 -2.79 21.88
N TRP A 65 -1.30 -2.71 21.13
CA TRP A 65 -1.91 -3.88 20.52
C TRP A 65 -1.00 -4.53 19.49
N LEU A 66 -0.38 -3.75 18.60
CA LEU A 66 0.59 -4.27 17.63
C LEU A 66 1.76 -4.96 18.33
N HIS A 67 2.29 -4.38 19.41
CA HIS A 67 3.35 -5.02 20.18
C HIS A 67 2.88 -6.34 20.82
N ALA A 68 1.69 -6.35 21.44
CA ALA A 68 1.14 -7.53 22.09
C ALA A 68 0.84 -8.66 21.10
N LEU A 69 0.23 -8.35 19.95
CA LEU A 69 -0.10 -9.32 18.91
C LEU A 69 1.15 -9.89 18.23
N ASN A 70 2.11 -9.05 17.87
CA ASN A 70 3.37 -9.48 17.23
C ASN A 70 4.20 -10.40 18.12
N LYS A 71 4.18 -10.22 19.45
CA LYS A 71 4.88 -11.10 20.40
C LYS A 71 4.41 -12.56 20.33
N HIS A 72 3.22 -12.81 19.77
CA HIS A 72 2.61 -14.12 19.64
C HIS A 72 2.49 -14.59 18.18
N ASP A 73 3.24 -13.99 17.25
CA ASP A 73 3.22 -14.30 15.82
C ASP A 73 1.81 -14.23 15.19
N LEU A 74 0.95 -13.35 15.73
CA LEU A 74 -0.35 -13.06 15.13
C LEU A 74 -0.16 -12.07 13.99
N ILE A 75 -0.71 -12.39 12.83
CA ILE A 75 -0.57 -11.59 11.61
C ILE A 75 -1.38 -10.30 11.81
N CYS A 76 -0.67 -9.20 12.06
CA CYS A 76 -1.26 -7.89 12.23
C CYS A 76 -0.38 -6.78 11.64
N CYS A 77 -0.99 -5.69 11.22
CA CYS A 77 -0.28 -4.51 10.73
C CYS A 77 -1.05 -3.22 11.06
N PRO A 78 -0.35 -2.09 11.20
CA PRO A 78 -1.02 -0.79 11.30
C PRO A 78 -1.71 -0.41 9.99
N VAL A 79 -2.84 0.26 10.09
CA VAL A 79 -3.38 1.08 8.98
C VAL A 79 -2.67 2.42 9.03
N ASN A 80 -1.68 2.58 8.14
CA ASN A 80 -0.87 3.78 8.05
C ASN A 80 -1.63 4.92 7.34
N ARG A 81 -1.37 6.16 7.76
CA ARG A 81 -1.78 7.37 7.03
C ARG A 81 -0.73 7.68 5.96
N LEU A 82 -1.16 8.31 4.86
CA LEU A 82 -0.24 8.67 3.77
C LEU A 82 0.93 9.55 4.23
N SER A 83 0.69 10.45 5.18
CA SER A 83 1.71 11.32 5.77
C SER A 83 2.79 10.58 6.57
N GLU A 84 2.56 9.32 6.93
CA GLU A 84 3.50 8.49 7.69
C GLU A 84 4.38 7.66 6.78
N LEU A 85 3.93 7.45 5.54
CA LEU A 85 4.65 6.63 4.57
C LEU A 85 5.95 7.29 4.09
N VAL A 86 5.98 8.63 4.05
CA VAL A 86 7.13 9.39 3.52
C VAL A 86 8.40 9.20 4.34
N ASP A 87 8.26 8.93 5.64
CA ASP A 87 9.36 8.77 6.59
C ASP A 87 9.47 7.33 7.11
N ASP A 88 8.70 6.39 6.56
CA ASP A 88 8.75 4.98 6.98
C ASP A 88 10.08 4.34 6.55
N PRO A 89 10.85 3.73 7.48
CA PRO A 89 12.15 3.16 7.18
C PRO A 89 12.14 2.08 6.10
N GLN A 90 11.09 1.25 6.04
CA GLN A 90 10.98 0.20 5.02
C GLN A 90 10.65 0.80 3.66
N ILE A 91 9.80 1.83 3.60
CA ILE A 91 9.47 2.54 2.36
C ILE A 91 10.69 3.26 1.80
N MET A 92 11.46 3.94 2.66
CA MET A 92 12.71 4.59 2.25
C MET A 92 13.75 3.57 1.80
N GLN A 93 13.94 2.47 2.55
CA GLN A 93 14.92 1.43 2.21
C GLN A 93 14.59 0.72 0.88
N ASN A 94 13.31 0.50 0.60
CA ASN A 94 12.86 -0.11 -0.65
C ASN A 94 12.69 0.90 -1.79
N GLY A 95 12.89 2.20 -1.54
CA GLY A 95 12.72 3.23 -2.56
C GLY A 95 11.30 3.29 -3.14
N TYR A 96 10.27 2.94 -2.35
CA TYR A 96 8.87 2.98 -2.80
C TYR A 96 8.30 4.40 -2.89
N ILE A 97 9.00 5.37 -2.33
CA ILE A 97 8.81 6.80 -2.59
C ILE A 97 10.16 7.35 -3.03
N ALA A 98 10.20 7.93 -4.23
CA ALA A 98 11.42 8.43 -4.84
C ALA A 98 11.38 9.95 -4.96
N ASP A 99 12.52 10.60 -4.70
CA ASP A 99 12.72 12.01 -5.05
C ASP A 99 12.89 12.15 -6.56
N PHE A 100 12.17 13.09 -7.15
CA PHE A 100 12.15 13.34 -8.58
C PHE A 100 12.23 14.84 -8.85
N ASP A 101 13.17 15.26 -9.70
CA ASP A 101 13.32 16.66 -10.11
C ASP A 101 12.51 16.90 -11.39
N HIS A 102 11.28 17.41 -11.22
CA HIS A 102 10.35 17.62 -12.31
C HIS A 102 10.63 18.98 -12.99
N PRO A 103 10.76 19.05 -14.33
CA PRO A 103 11.10 20.28 -15.04
C PRO A 103 10.22 21.49 -14.67
N ALA A 104 8.90 21.27 -14.55
CA ALA A 104 7.94 22.32 -14.19
C ALA A 104 7.63 22.46 -12.68
N LEU A 105 7.84 21.42 -11.86
CA LEU A 105 7.39 21.40 -10.45
C LEU A 105 8.55 21.45 -9.45
N GLY A 106 9.79 21.35 -9.93
CA GLY A 106 10.98 21.19 -9.11
C GLY A 106 11.03 19.84 -8.40
N LYS A 107 11.67 19.81 -7.23
CA LYS A 107 11.84 18.58 -6.44
C LYS A 107 10.53 18.15 -5.81
N ILE A 108 10.01 17.01 -6.25
CA ILE A 108 8.79 16.38 -5.75
C ILE A 108 9.07 14.93 -5.34
N LYS A 109 8.16 14.33 -4.59
CA LYS A 109 8.17 12.89 -4.30
C LYS A 109 7.14 12.20 -5.18
N ILE A 110 7.55 11.12 -5.84
CA ILE A 110 6.68 10.27 -6.67
C ILE A 110 6.68 8.84 -6.16
N PRO A 111 5.65 8.03 -6.48
CA PRO A 111 5.70 6.59 -6.25
C PRO A 111 6.92 5.97 -6.94
N GLY A 112 7.68 5.20 -6.19
CA GLY A 112 8.80 4.42 -6.70
C GLY A 112 8.33 3.17 -7.43
N TYR A 113 9.28 2.48 -8.07
CA TYR A 113 8.97 1.25 -8.80
C TYR A 113 8.84 0.08 -7.80
N PRO A 114 7.73 -0.67 -7.79
CA PRO A 114 7.42 -1.62 -6.72
C PRO A 114 8.19 -2.95 -6.80
N VAL A 115 9.02 -3.14 -7.84
CA VAL A 115 9.75 -4.40 -8.08
C VAL A 115 11.23 -4.11 -8.31
N HIS A 116 12.09 -4.91 -7.69
CA HIS A 116 13.53 -4.80 -7.87
C HIS A 116 14.07 -5.92 -8.75
N PHE A 117 15.01 -5.58 -9.62
CA PHE A 117 15.69 -6.53 -10.50
C PHE A 117 17.18 -6.54 -10.19
N SER A 118 17.76 -7.72 -10.03
CA SER A 118 19.19 -7.87 -9.71
C SER A 118 20.11 -7.51 -10.88
N LYS A 119 19.61 -7.47 -12.11
CA LYS A 119 20.39 -7.25 -13.34
C LYS A 119 19.94 -6.05 -14.17
N SER A 120 18.89 -5.33 -13.74
CA SER A 120 18.32 -4.23 -14.52
C SER A 120 17.92 -3.09 -13.60
N SER A 121 18.18 -1.85 -14.03
CA SER A 121 17.59 -0.68 -13.40
C SER A 121 16.18 -0.45 -13.94
N VAL A 122 15.25 -0.19 -13.03
CA VAL A 122 13.85 0.13 -13.33
C VAL A 122 13.46 1.40 -12.57
N GLY A 123 12.44 2.09 -13.08
CA GLY A 123 11.95 3.33 -12.49
C GLY A 123 11.67 4.41 -13.53
N THR A 124 11.14 5.52 -13.03
CA THR A 124 10.83 6.72 -13.82
C THR A 124 12.11 7.31 -14.38
N LYS A 125 12.19 7.45 -15.72
CA LYS A 125 13.38 7.97 -16.41
C LYS A 125 13.31 9.47 -16.70
N SER A 126 12.10 9.97 -16.92
CA SER A 126 11.82 11.35 -17.31
C SER A 126 10.43 11.74 -16.81
N ALA A 127 10.13 13.04 -16.87
CA ALA A 127 8.77 13.51 -16.64
C ALA A 127 7.85 13.00 -17.75
N ALA A 128 6.54 13.04 -17.48
CA ALA A 128 5.56 12.86 -18.55
C ALA A 128 5.74 13.98 -19.58
N PRO A 129 5.71 13.67 -20.88
CA PRO A 129 5.88 14.69 -21.90
C PRO A 129 4.74 15.70 -21.87
N GLU A 130 5.07 16.94 -22.20
CA GLU A 130 4.08 17.96 -22.49
C GLU A 130 3.33 17.65 -23.80
N LEU A 131 2.19 18.32 -23.99
CA LEU A 131 1.38 18.17 -25.19
C LEU A 131 2.21 18.56 -26.42
N GLY A 132 2.48 17.57 -27.27
CA GLY A 132 3.22 17.77 -28.53
C GLY A 132 4.74 17.85 -28.40
N GLU A 133 5.30 17.57 -27.21
CA GLU A 133 6.75 17.69 -26.94
C GLU A 133 7.60 16.89 -27.95
N HIS A 134 7.17 15.67 -28.29
CA HIS A 134 7.90 14.78 -29.20
C HIS A 134 7.33 14.75 -30.64
N THR A 135 6.41 15.66 -31.00
CA THR A 135 5.75 15.64 -32.33
C THR A 135 6.77 15.77 -33.48
N GLU A 136 7.69 16.73 -33.40
CA GLU A 136 8.69 16.97 -34.45
C GLU A 136 9.71 15.83 -34.54
N GLU A 137 10.16 15.33 -33.38
CA GLU A 137 11.09 14.18 -33.30
C GLU A 137 10.50 12.94 -33.97
N VAL A 138 9.25 12.58 -33.66
CA VAL A 138 8.59 11.40 -34.23
C VAL A 138 8.35 11.57 -35.73
N LEU A 139 7.92 12.74 -36.19
CA LEU A 139 7.71 12.99 -37.63
C LEU A 139 9.02 12.91 -38.41
N ALA A 140 10.12 13.42 -37.86
CA ALA A 140 11.42 13.36 -38.52
C ALA A 140 12.01 11.93 -38.50
N GLU A 141 12.10 11.30 -37.32
CA GLU A 141 12.84 10.05 -37.14
C GLU A 141 12.08 8.81 -37.61
N ILE A 142 10.76 8.78 -37.36
CA ILE A 142 9.91 7.62 -37.69
C ILE A 142 9.13 7.90 -38.98
N GLY A 143 8.60 9.11 -39.12
CA GLY A 143 7.80 9.51 -40.28
C GLY A 143 8.61 9.81 -41.54
N GLY A 144 9.91 10.08 -41.41
CA GLY A 144 10.78 10.44 -42.54
C GLY A 144 10.49 11.81 -43.15
N TYR A 145 9.75 12.66 -42.45
CA TYR A 145 9.42 14.01 -42.91
C TYR A 145 10.65 14.92 -42.82
N THR A 146 10.84 15.74 -43.84
CA THR A 146 11.79 16.84 -43.81
C THR A 146 11.31 17.96 -42.90
N LYS A 147 12.23 18.82 -42.45
CA LYS A 147 11.89 19.99 -41.62
C LYS A 147 10.84 20.89 -42.28
N ASP A 148 10.92 21.06 -43.59
CA ASP A 148 9.99 21.91 -44.33
C ASP A 148 8.57 21.32 -44.36
N GLU A 149 8.45 20.00 -44.48
CA GLU A 149 7.15 19.31 -44.42
C GLU A 149 6.53 19.36 -43.01
N VAL A 150 7.33 19.22 -41.95
CA VAL A 150 6.84 19.37 -40.57
C VAL A 150 6.31 20.79 -40.33
N VAL A 151 7.04 21.81 -40.79
CA VAL A 151 6.59 23.22 -40.69
C VAL A 151 5.28 23.42 -41.45
N TRP A 152 5.14 22.82 -42.62
CA TRP A 152 3.90 22.86 -43.40
C TRP A 152 2.73 22.20 -42.65
N LEU A 153 2.92 21.00 -42.09
CA LEU A 153 1.88 20.30 -41.32
C LEU A 153 1.39 21.11 -40.11
N ARG A 154 2.30 21.78 -39.39
CA ARG A 154 1.95 22.68 -38.28
C ARG A 154 1.12 23.88 -38.76
N LYS A 155 1.47 24.44 -39.93
CA LYS A 155 0.74 25.58 -40.51
C LYS A 155 -0.68 25.19 -40.94
N GLU A 156 -0.87 23.98 -41.44
CA GLU A 156 -2.17 23.43 -41.83
C GLU A 156 -3.02 22.96 -40.62
N GLY A 157 -2.46 23.00 -39.40
CA GLY A 157 -3.16 22.57 -38.18
C GLY A 157 -3.35 21.06 -38.09
N VAL A 158 -2.56 20.28 -38.82
CA VAL A 158 -2.56 18.81 -38.77
C VAL A 158 -1.87 18.32 -37.50
N VAL A 159 -0.85 19.04 -37.04
CA VAL A 159 -0.06 18.79 -35.81
C VAL A 159 0.22 20.07 -35.05
#